data_AF-A0A928EYK1-F1
#
_entry.id   AF-A0A928EYK1-F1
#
_cell.length_a   1.000
_cell.length_b   1.000
_cell.length_c   1.000
_cell.angle_alpha   90.00
_cell.angle_beta   90.00
_cell.angle_gamma   90.00
#
_symmetry.space_group_name_H-M   'P 1'
#
loop_
_entity.id
_entity.type
_entity.pdbx_description
1 polymer ?
#
loop_
_entity_poly.entity_id
_entity_poly.type
_entity_poly.pdbx_seq_one_letter_code
_entity_poly.pdbx_strand_id
1 'polypeptide(L)'
;MEQKELLSLLMRIRGEDNEAFALLSAQFCGMTEGLVRTFSVGLCEADGRELAQEARLALYRAACTYQDSASVTFGLYARICVRNALISFLRRRKVPEGVSFCDLDELLPSDEQGPLDSLVEAERLAELTAKIAASLSPYEQSVFALMVEGEEDGKIAEALGKSEKSVANAVFRIRSKLRALLEK
;
A
#
# COMPACT_ATOMS: atom_id res chain seq x y z
N MET A 1 -19.45 -8.01 -4.39
CA MET A 1 -19.90 -7.33 -5.62
C MET A 1 -19.45 -8.15 -6.81
N GLU A 2 -20.33 -8.43 -7.77
CA GLU A 2 -19.92 -9.10 -9.01
C GLU A 2 -19.12 -8.15 -9.91
N GLN A 3 -18.15 -8.66 -10.69
CA GLN A 3 -17.30 -7.83 -11.56
C GLN A 3 -18.12 -6.98 -12.56
N LYS A 4 -19.26 -7.48 -13.03
CA LYS A 4 -20.16 -6.74 -13.92
C LYS A 4 -20.83 -5.53 -13.24
N GLU A 5 -21.24 -5.67 -11.98
CA GLU A 5 -21.83 -4.57 -11.21
C GLU A 5 -20.79 -3.47 -10.94
N LEU A 6 -19.56 -3.86 -10.61
CA LEU A 6 -18.46 -2.93 -10.40
C LEU A 6 -18.21 -2.10 -11.67
N LEU A 7 -18.07 -2.75 -12.82
CA LEU A 7 -17.81 -2.05 -14.09
C LEU A 7 -18.95 -1.10 -14.47
N SER A 8 -20.20 -1.50 -14.22
CA SER A 8 -21.38 -0.66 -14.41
C SER A 8 -21.32 0.62 -13.55
N LEU A 9 -20.97 0.49 -12.27
CA LEU A 9 -20.79 1.64 -11.39
C LEU A 9 -19.66 2.56 -11.86
N LEU A 10 -18.51 2.00 -12.24
CA LEU A 10 -17.37 2.79 -12.73
C LEU A 10 -17.70 3.57 -14.00
N MET A 11 -18.47 2.99 -14.93
CA MET A 11 -18.95 3.70 -16.11
C MET A 11 -19.88 4.86 -15.76
N ARG A 12 -20.80 4.67 -14.81
CA ARG A 12 -21.71 5.73 -14.35
C ARG A 12 -20.97 6.87 -13.66
N ILE A 13 -19.97 6.54 -12.83
CA ILE A 13 -19.15 7.54 -12.13
C ILE A 13 -18.37 8.42 -13.11
N ARG A 14 -17.89 7.87 -14.23
CA ARG A 14 -17.28 8.66 -15.31
C ARG A 14 -18.24 9.65 -15.98
N GLY A 15 -19.53 9.37 -15.92
CA GLY A 15 -20.60 10.29 -16.32
C GLY A 15 -21.03 11.26 -15.20
N GLU A 16 -20.23 11.41 -14.14
CA GLU A 16 -20.50 12.29 -12.98
C GLU A 16 -21.75 11.90 -12.17
N ASP A 17 -22.14 10.62 -12.21
CA ASP A 17 -23.23 10.08 -11.40
C ASP A 17 -22.83 9.97 -9.91
N ASN A 18 -23.30 10.94 -9.12
CA ASN A 18 -23.05 11.02 -7.68
C ASN A 18 -23.64 9.85 -6.89
N GLU A 19 -24.74 9.26 -7.35
CA GLU A 19 -25.39 8.14 -6.67
C GLU A 19 -24.60 6.84 -6.88
N ALA A 20 -24.06 6.64 -8.09
CA ALA A 20 -23.13 5.55 -8.36
C ALA A 20 -21.86 5.67 -7.50
N PHE A 21 -21.32 6.90 -7.33
CA PHE A 21 -20.18 7.12 -6.46
C PHE A 21 -20.51 6.92 -4.98
N ALA A 22 -21.72 7.27 -4.52
CA ALA A 22 -22.16 7.01 -3.16
C ALA A 22 -22.21 5.51 -2.84
N LEU A 23 -22.74 4.70 -3.76
CA LEU A 23 -22.77 3.24 -3.64
C LEU A 23 -21.35 2.65 -3.60
N LEU A 24 -20.46 3.11 -4.49
CA LEU A 24 -19.06 2.68 -4.48
C LEU A 24 -18.37 3.10 -3.16
N SER A 25 -18.56 4.35 -2.72
CA SER A 25 -17.98 4.86 -1.47
C SER A 25 -18.44 4.06 -0.26
N ALA A 26 -19.72 3.67 -0.21
CA ALA A 26 -20.27 2.85 0.86
C ALA A 26 -19.63 1.44 0.89
N GLN A 27 -19.24 0.89 -0.26
CA GLN A 27 -18.56 -0.41 -0.30
C GLN A 27 -17.09 -0.36 0.07
N PHE A 28 -16.43 0.77 -0.16
CA PHE A 28 -15.03 0.95 0.19
C PHE A 28 -14.85 1.73 1.50
N CYS A 29 -15.94 1.95 2.26
CA CYS A 29 -15.92 2.79 3.45
C CYS A 29 -14.93 2.25 4.48
N GLY A 30 -14.98 0.95 4.81
CA GLY A 30 -14.08 0.31 5.77
C GLY A 30 -12.62 0.47 5.40
N MET A 31 -12.27 0.23 4.13
CA MET A 31 -10.91 0.46 3.62
C MET A 31 -10.49 1.93 3.75
N THR A 32 -11.32 2.88 3.33
CA THR A 32 -10.97 4.31 3.36
C THR A 32 -10.88 4.85 4.78
N GLU A 33 -11.81 4.48 5.66
CA GLU A 33 -11.84 4.89 7.07
C GLU A 33 -10.67 4.27 7.84
N GLY A 34 -10.34 3.00 7.57
CA GLY A 34 -9.17 2.34 8.13
C GLY A 34 -7.89 3.09 7.78
N LEU A 35 -7.67 3.40 6.50
CA LEU A 35 -6.52 4.20 6.08
C LEU A 35 -6.52 5.59 6.73
N VAL A 36 -7.64 6.32 6.70
CA VAL A 36 -7.72 7.66 7.30
C VAL A 36 -7.42 7.64 8.78
N ARG A 37 -7.99 6.71 9.55
CA ARG A 37 -7.74 6.55 10.99
C ARG A 37 -6.26 6.32 11.27
N THR A 38 -5.62 5.52 10.44
CA THR A 38 -4.22 5.18 10.58
C THR A 38 -3.30 6.39 10.27
N PHE A 39 -3.66 7.19 9.25
CA PHE A 39 -2.92 8.41 8.88
C PHE A 39 -3.30 9.66 9.69
N SER A 40 -4.39 9.62 10.47
CA SER A 40 -4.87 10.77 11.26
C SER A 40 -4.32 10.81 12.69
N VAL A 41 -3.56 9.79 13.11
CA VAL A 41 -2.95 9.75 14.44
C VAL A 41 -2.05 10.98 14.64
N GLY A 42 -2.33 11.75 15.70
CA GLY A 42 -1.58 12.97 16.03
C GLY A 42 -2.00 14.22 15.23
N LEU A 43 -2.98 14.12 14.34
CA LEU A 43 -3.58 15.29 13.69
C LEU A 43 -4.67 15.92 14.55
N CYS A 44 -4.89 17.21 14.37
CA CYS A 44 -6.05 17.86 14.96
C CYS A 44 -7.33 17.47 14.20
N GLU A 45 -8.49 17.62 14.84
CA GLU A 45 -9.81 17.29 14.28
C GLU A 45 -10.09 17.96 12.91
N ALA A 46 -9.61 19.19 12.70
CA ALA A 46 -9.78 19.87 11.42
C ALA A 46 -8.97 19.18 10.31
N ASP A 47 -7.73 18.83 10.59
CA ASP A 47 -6.82 18.18 9.65
C ASP A 47 -7.25 16.74 9.36
N GLY A 48 -7.77 16.03 10.36
CA GLY A 48 -8.36 14.70 10.19
C GLY A 48 -9.56 14.71 9.24
N ARG A 49 -10.42 15.74 9.31
CA ARG A 49 -11.55 15.88 8.37
C ARG A 49 -11.10 16.18 6.94
N GLU A 50 -10.07 17.01 6.77
CA GLU A 50 -9.52 17.28 5.44
C GLU A 50 -8.82 16.05 4.84
N LEU A 51 -8.10 15.29 5.67
CA LEU A 51 -7.49 14.02 5.28
C LEU A 51 -8.56 13.02 4.80
N ALA A 52 -9.67 12.90 5.54
CA ALA A 52 -10.80 12.07 5.15
C ALA A 52 -11.41 12.50 3.81
N GLN A 53 -11.52 13.82 3.59
CA GLN A 53 -12.00 14.37 2.33
C GLN A 53 -11.06 14.05 1.16
N GLU A 54 -9.74 14.15 1.35
CA GLU A 54 -8.76 13.79 0.33
C GLU A 54 -8.82 12.28 0.02
N ALA A 55 -9.03 11.42 1.02
CA ALA A 55 -9.24 9.99 0.84
C ALA A 55 -10.42 9.71 -0.10
N ARG A 56 -11.56 10.35 0.17
CA ARG A 56 -12.77 10.23 -0.63
C ARG A 56 -12.56 10.73 -2.06
N LEU A 57 -11.85 11.85 -2.22
CA LEU A 57 -11.54 12.41 -3.53
C LEU A 57 -10.59 11.52 -4.32
N ALA A 58 -9.63 10.87 -3.65
CA ALA A 58 -8.74 9.90 -4.27
C ALA A 58 -9.48 8.65 -4.74
N LEU A 59 -10.44 8.15 -3.95
CA LEU A 59 -11.31 7.05 -4.36
C LEU A 59 -12.14 7.42 -5.61
N TYR A 60 -12.69 8.63 -5.65
CA TYR A 60 -13.40 9.14 -6.83
C TYR A 60 -12.50 9.16 -8.07
N ARG A 61 -11.31 9.75 -7.95
CA ARG A 61 -10.33 9.81 -9.04
C ARG A 61 -9.95 8.40 -9.52
N ALA A 62 -9.72 7.47 -8.59
CA ALA A 62 -9.41 6.07 -8.91
C ALA A 62 -10.56 5.41 -9.70
N ALA A 63 -11.82 5.67 -9.31
CA ALA A 63 -12.98 5.17 -10.04
C ALA A 63 -13.04 5.72 -11.49
N CYS A 64 -12.71 7.01 -11.67
CA CYS A 64 -12.65 7.60 -13.00
C CYS A 64 -11.54 7.00 -13.87
N THR A 65 -10.35 6.73 -13.30
CA THR A 65 -9.14 6.35 -14.06
C THR A 65 -8.93 4.85 -14.22
N TYR A 66 -9.62 4.00 -13.45
CA TYR A 66 -9.42 2.55 -13.49
C TYR A 66 -9.76 1.92 -14.84
N GLN A 67 -8.86 1.13 -15.41
CA GLN A 67 -9.09 0.41 -16.67
C GLN A 67 -9.16 -1.09 -16.39
N ASP A 68 -10.22 -1.75 -16.87
CA ASP A 68 -10.46 -3.20 -16.66
C ASP A 68 -9.45 -4.09 -17.41
N SER A 69 -8.64 -3.51 -18.30
CA SER A 69 -7.49 -4.17 -18.91
C SER A 69 -6.27 -4.25 -17.98
N ALA A 70 -6.32 -3.64 -16.80
CA ALA A 70 -5.25 -3.73 -15.82
C ALA A 70 -5.24 -5.13 -15.19
N SER A 71 -4.06 -5.73 -15.04
CA SER A 71 -3.85 -7.02 -14.36
C SER A 71 -4.11 -6.98 -12.84
N VAL A 72 -4.80 -5.94 -12.36
CA VAL A 72 -4.95 -5.57 -10.95
C VAL A 72 -6.41 -5.25 -10.70
N THR A 73 -6.97 -5.77 -9.61
CA THR A 73 -8.37 -5.51 -9.23
C THR A 73 -8.57 -4.04 -8.86
N PHE A 74 -9.79 -3.53 -9.07
CA PHE A 74 -10.15 -2.17 -8.67
C PHE A 74 -9.87 -1.90 -7.19
N GLY A 75 -10.16 -2.86 -6.30
CA GLY A 75 -9.92 -2.69 -4.87
C GLY A 75 -8.45 -2.45 -4.53
N LEU A 76 -7.54 -3.21 -5.14
CA LEU A 76 -6.10 -2.99 -4.95
C LEU A 76 -5.65 -1.66 -5.55
N TYR A 77 -6.12 -1.33 -6.76
CA TYR A 77 -5.84 -0.05 -7.40
C TYR A 77 -6.31 1.14 -6.56
N ALA A 78 -7.56 1.12 -6.10
CA ALA A 78 -8.17 2.14 -5.26
C ALA A 78 -7.41 2.31 -3.94
N ARG A 79 -7.02 1.21 -3.28
CA ARG A 79 -6.21 1.25 -2.05
C ARG A 79 -4.88 1.97 -2.26
N ILE A 80 -4.17 1.67 -3.35
CA ILE A 80 -2.91 2.31 -3.70
C ILE A 80 -3.12 3.81 -3.95
N CYS A 81 -4.13 4.17 -4.75
CA CYS A 81 -4.45 5.57 -5.04
C CYS A 81 -4.80 6.37 -3.78
N VAL A 82 -5.64 5.82 -2.90
CA VAL A 82 -6.02 6.46 -1.63
C VAL A 82 -4.80 6.64 -0.73
N ARG A 83 -4.02 5.57 -0.47
CA ARG A 83 -2.80 5.66 0.36
C ARG A 83 -1.83 6.73 -0.14
N ASN A 84 -1.55 6.74 -1.45
CA ASN A 84 -0.65 7.73 -2.05
C ASN A 84 -1.17 9.16 -1.92
N ALA A 85 -2.48 9.36 -2.02
CA ALA A 85 -3.10 10.67 -1.80
C ALA A 85 -2.94 11.13 -0.34
N LEU A 86 -3.14 10.24 0.64
CA LEU A 86 -2.94 10.55 2.06
C LEU A 86 -1.49 10.92 2.38
N ILE A 87 -0.53 10.13 1.90
CA ILE A 87 0.91 10.42 2.04
C ILE A 87 1.23 11.77 1.40
N SER A 88 0.74 12.01 0.18
CA SER A 88 0.97 13.28 -0.51
C SER A 88 0.35 14.47 0.23
N PHE A 89 -0.82 14.29 0.85
CA PHE A 89 -1.49 15.33 1.62
C PHE A 89 -0.65 15.72 2.85
N LEU A 90 -0.19 14.72 3.61
CA LEU A 90 0.62 14.94 4.81
C LEU A 90 1.98 15.57 4.49
N ARG A 91 2.63 15.14 3.39
CA ARG A 91 3.90 15.72 2.93
C ARG A 91 3.77 17.20 2.56
N ARG A 92 2.65 17.61 1.96
CA ARG A 92 2.41 19.02 1.60
C ARG A 92 2.17 19.91 2.82
N ARG A 93 1.69 19.35 3.94
CA ARG A 93 1.36 20.10 5.15
C ARG A 93 2.53 20.31 6.12
N LYS A 94 3.73 19.77 5.85
CA LYS A 94 4.90 19.83 6.77
C LYS A 94 4.52 19.42 8.20
N VAL A 95 3.99 18.20 8.37
CA VAL A 95 4.03 17.56 9.68
C VAL A 95 5.51 17.39 10.08
N PRO A 96 5.92 17.69 11.33
CA PRO A 96 7.33 17.62 11.74
C PRO A 96 7.89 16.21 11.52
N GLU A 97 9.20 16.13 11.27
CA GLU A 97 10.02 14.96 10.91
C GLU A 97 10.01 13.75 11.89
N GLY A 98 8.95 13.54 12.68
CA GLY A 98 8.84 12.50 13.71
C GLY A 98 7.83 11.39 13.44
N VAL A 99 7.11 11.40 12.31
CA VAL A 99 6.21 10.29 11.95
C VAL A 99 6.93 9.40 10.94
N SER A 100 7.58 8.35 11.45
CA SER A 100 8.08 7.26 10.62
C SER A 100 6.89 6.63 9.90
N PHE A 101 6.76 6.90 8.60
CA PHE A 101 5.71 6.32 7.75
C PHE A 101 5.96 4.82 7.46
N CYS A 102 7.06 4.26 7.99
CA CYS A 102 7.51 2.89 7.75
C CYS A 102 6.82 1.85 8.64
N ASP A 103 6.29 2.23 9.81
CA ASP A 103 5.69 1.27 10.76
C ASP A 103 4.17 1.08 10.59
N LEU A 104 3.60 1.64 9.52
CA LEU A 104 2.15 1.74 9.35
C LEU A 104 1.51 0.54 8.63
N ASP A 105 2.33 -0.36 8.08
CA ASP A 105 1.88 -1.66 7.53
C ASP A 105 1.55 -2.67 8.65
N GLU A 106 2.05 -2.48 9.86
CA GLU A 106 1.86 -3.40 11.00
C GLU A 106 0.61 -3.06 11.86
N LEU A 107 -0.01 -1.89 11.61
CA LEU A 107 -1.14 -1.35 12.39
C LEU A 107 -2.51 -1.41 11.69
N LEU A 108 -2.61 -2.12 10.58
CA LEU A 108 -3.88 -2.33 9.87
C LEU A 108 -4.67 -3.47 10.51
N PRO A 109 -5.87 -3.22 11.07
CA PRO A 109 -6.84 -4.29 11.28
C PRO A 109 -7.34 -4.75 9.91
N SER A 110 -7.04 -6.01 9.59
CA SER A 110 -7.56 -6.73 8.43
C SER A 110 -9.03 -7.04 8.63
N ASP A 111 -9.92 -6.10 8.34
CA ASP A 111 -11.37 -6.37 8.33
C ASP A 111 -12.00 -5.93 7.01
N GLU A 112 -11.84 -6.77 6.00
CA GLU A 112 -12.87 -7.02 4.97
C GLU A 112 -12.61 -8.32 4.17
N GLN A 113 -12.06 -9.34 4.84
CA GLN A 113 -12.09 -10.72 4.37
C GLN A 113 -12.49 -11.58 5.56
N GLY A 114 -13.46 -12.48 5.38
CA GLY A 114 -13.98 -13.29 6.47
C GLY A 114 -12.85 -14.03 7.22
N PRO A 115 -13.09 -14.48 8.47
CA PRO A 115 -12.06 -15.05 9.34
C PRO A 115 -11.21 -16.18 8.72
N LEU A 116 -11.77 -16.89 7.73
CA LEU A 116 -11.10 -17.93 6.95
C LEU A 116 -10.16 -17.38 5.87
N ASP A 117 -10.55 -16.33 5.15
CA ASP A 117 -9.75 -15.73 4.08
C ASP A 117 -8.59 -14.91 4.65
N SER A 118 -8.80 -14.18 5.75
CA SER A 118 -7.72 -13.46 6.45
C SER A 118 -6.67 -14.40 7.03
N LEU A 119 -7.05 -15.61 7.48
CA LEU A 119 -6.11 -16.61 7.95
C LEU A 119 -5.32 -17.23 6.79
N VAL A 120 -5.99 -17.56 5.68
CA VAL A 120 -5.35 -18.09 4.47
C VAL A 120 -4.41 -17.06 3.85
N GLU A 121 -4.79 -15.78 3.81
CA GLU A 121 -3.92 -14.72 3.32
C GLU A 121 -2.76 -14.43 4.27
N ALA A 122 -2.97 -14.45 5.59
CA ALA A 122 -1.88 -14.37 6.57
C ALA A 122 -0.91 -15.55 6.45
N GLU A 123 -1.41 -16.77 6.24
CA GLU A 123 -0.60 -17.96 5.98
C GLU A 123 0.18 -17.83 4.67
N ARG A 124 -0.46 -17.35 3.59
CA ARG A 124 0.22 -17.09 2.31
C ARG A 124 1.30 -16.02 2.44
N LEU A 125 1.04 -14.95 3.18
CA LEU A 125 1.99 -13.86 3.41
C LEU A 125 3.18 -14.34 4.26
N ALA A 126 2.91 -15.12 5.31
CA ALA A 126 3.93 -15.76 6.11
C ALA A 126 4.76 -16.77 5.29
N GLU A 127 4.11 -17.56 4.44
CA GLU A 127 4.78 -18.54 3.57
C GLU A 127 5.64 -17.84 2.51
N LEU A 128 5.15 -16.76 1.91
CA LEU A 128 5.92 -15.92 0.98
C LEU A 128 7.11 -15.26 1.69
N THR A 129 6.91 -14.73 2.90
CA THR A 129 7.98 -14.11 3.69
C THR A 129 9.05 -15.13 4.05
N ALA A 130 8.65 -16.35 4.44
CA ALA A 130 9.57 -17.45 4.70
C ALA A 130 10.32 -17.91 3.44
N LYS A 131 9.65 -18.00 2.28
CA LYS A 131 10.28 -18.32 0.99
C LYS A 131 11.29 -17.26 0.56
N ILE A 132 10.95 -15.98 0.73
CA ILE A 132 11.86 -14.87 0.46
C ILE A 132 13.08 -14.98 1.37
N ALA A 133 12.88 -15.09 2.70
CA ALA A 133 13.97 -15.24 3.66
C ALA A 133 14.86 -16.45 3.34
N ALA A 134 14.29 -17.59 2.97
CA ALA A 134 15.04 -18.80 2.61
C ALA A 134 15.86 -18.66 1.31
N SER A 135 15.45 -17.79 0.38
CA SER A 135 16.16 -17.54 -0.88
C SER A 135 17.35 -16.57 -0.73
N LEU A 136 17.34 -15.76 0.32
CA LEU A 136 18.35 -14.73 0.59
C LEU A 136 19.43 -15.27 1.52
N SER A 137 20.68 -14.94 1.23
CA SER A 137 21.80 -15.17 2.15
C SER A 137 21.68 -14.25 3.38
N PRO A 138 22.35 -14.56 4.52
CA PRO A 138 22.27 -13.73 5.73
C PRO A 138 22.63 -12.25 5.48
N TYR A 139 23.58 -12.02 4.57
CA TYR A 139 23.96 -10.67 4.14
C TYR A 139 22.87 -10.01 3.29
N GLU A 140 22.29 -10.73 2.34
CA GLU A 140 21.19 -10.20 1.52
C GLU A 140 19.91 -9.96 2.35
N GLN A 141 19.66 -10.76 3.40
CA GLN A 141 18.56 -10.53 4.33
C GLN A 141 18.76 -9.22 5.10
N SER A 142 19.98 -8.96 5.57
CA SER A 142 20.32 -7.71 6.28
C SER A 142 20.16 -6.49 5.37
N VAL A 143 20.60 -6.59 4.12
CA VAL A 143 20.40 -5.56 3.10
C VAL A 143 18.91 -5.40 2.75
N PHE A 144 18.17 -6.49 2.63
CA PHE A 144 16.75 -6.48 2.28
C PHE A 144 15.89 -5.84 3.37
N ALA A 145 16.18 -6.11 4.66
CA ALA A 145 15.46 -5.51 5.78
C ALA A 145 15.55 -3.98 5.75
N LEU A 146 16.77 -3.44 5.64
CA LEU A 146 17.00 -1.99 5.55
C LEU A 146 16.42 -1.37 4.26
N MET A 147 16.40 -2.13 3.16
CA MET A 147 15.80 -1.71 1.90
C MET A 147 14.26 -1.65 1.98
N VAL A 148 13.63 -2.54 2.76
CA VAL A 148 12.19 -2.52 3.04
C VAL A 148 11.81 -1.36 3.96
N GLU A 149 12.70 -0.98 4.90
CA GLU A 149 12.57 0.22 5.73
C GLU A 149 12.71 1.53 4.92
N GLY A 150 13.13 1.45 3.65
CA GLY A 150 13.23 2.59 2.74
C GLY A 150 14.56 3.34 2.81
N GLU A 151 15.59 2.74 3.40
CA GLU A 151 16.92 3.34 3.48
C GLU A 151 17.61 3.40 2.12
N GLU A 152 18.41 4.44 1.90
CA GLU A 152 19.19 4.61 0.67
C GLU A 152 20.42 3.68 0.67
N ASP A 153 20.83 3.17 -0.51
CA ASP A 153 21.95 2.24 -0.66
C ASP A 153 23.25 2.71 0.05
N GLY A 154 23.49 4.03 0.09
CA GLY A 154 24.61 4.64 0.81
C GLY A 154 24.51 4.47 2.33
N LYS A 155 23.33 4.73 2.92
CA LYS A 155 23.07 4.53 4.35
C LYS A 155 23.10 3.06 4.74
N ILE A 156 22.63 2.17 3.85
CA ILE A 156 22.72 0.72 4.05
C ILE A 156 24.20 0.27 4.08
N ALA A 157 25.03 0.84 3.21
CA ALA A 157 26.46 0.57 3.18
C ALA A 157 27.15 1.00 4.47
N GLU A 158 26.81 2.19 4.99
CA GLU A 158 27.28 2.69 6.28
C GLU A 158 26.81 1.82 7.45
N ALA A 159 25.51 1.49 7.50
CA ALA A 159 24.91 0.68 8.57
C ALA A 159 25.50 -0.74 8.65
N LEU A 160 25.85 -1.34 7.51
CA LEU A 160 26.42 -2.69 7.43
C LEU A 160 27.97 -2.69 7.41
N GLY A 161 28.61 -1.52 7.42
CA GLY A 161 30.06 -1.39 7.30
C GLY A 161 30.63 -2.00 6.01
N LYS A 162 29.90 -1.87 4.90
CA LYS A 162 30.27 -2.39 3.56
C LYS A 162 30.42 -1.25 2.56
N SER A 163 30.98 -1.56 1.40
CA SER A 163 31.04 -0.59 0.30
C SER A 163 29.68 -0.48 -0.41
N GLU A 164 29.34 0.71 -0.90
CA GLU A 164 28.14 0.96 -1.71
C GLU A 164 28.05 -0.01 -2.89
N LYS A 165 29.19 -0.33 -3.52
CA LYS A 165 29.28 -1.32 -4.60
C LYS A 165 28.86 -2.73 -4.16
N SER A 166 29.17 -3.12 -2.92
CA SER A 166 28.75 -4.41 -2.35
C SER A 166 27.24 -4.44 -2.07
N VAL A 167 26.67 -3.32 -1.61
CA VAL A 167 25.23 -3.17 -1.37
C VAL A 167 24.46 -3.18 -2.69
N ALA A 168 24.88 -2.39 -3.69
CA ALA A 168 24.25 -2.40 -5.02
C ALA A 168 24.23 -3.80 -5.67
N ASN A 169 25.32 -4.55 -5.52
CA ASN A 169 25.40 -5.94 -5.97
C ASN A 169 24.48 -6.89 -5.18
N ALA A 170 24.25 -6.62 -3.90
CA ALA A 170 23.28 -7.37 -3.10
C ALA A 170 21.84 -7.03 -3.53
N VAL A 171 21.51 -5.74 -3.71
CA VAL A 171 20.20 -5.27 -4.19
C VAL A 171 19.86 -5.88 -5.56
N PHE A 172 20.81 -5.91 -6.50
CA PHE A 172 20.60 -6.56 -7.81
C PHE A 172 20.28 -8.05 -7.68
N ARG A 173 21.01 -8.77 -6.83
CA ARG A 173 20.78 -10.21 -6.58
C ARG A 173 19.44 -10.46 -5.90
N ILE A 174 19.09 -9.64 -4.90
CA ILE A 174 17.80 -9.68 -4.20
C ILE A 174 16.65 -9.50 -5.21
N ARG A 175 16.68 -8.44 -6.05
CA ARG A 175 15.64 -8.18 -7.05
C ARG A 175 15.50 -9.32 -8.07
N SER A 176 16.61 -9.92 -8.47
CA SER A 176 16.61 -11.07 -9.40
C SER A 176 16.00 -12.32 -8.77
N LYS A 177 16.32 -12.59 -7.49
CA LYS A 177 15.74 -13.71 -6.71
C LYS A 177 14.24 -13.53 -6.45
N LEU A 178 13.82 -12.30 -6.11
CA LEU A 178 12.41 -11.97 -5.91
C LEU A 178 11.60 -12.13 -7.20
N ARG A 179 12.13 -11.68 -8.34
CA ARG A 179 11.46 -11.88 -9.65
C ARG A 179 11.30 -13.37 -9.97
N ALA A 180 12.33 -14.18 -9.75
CA ALA A 180 12.26 -15.62 -9.97
C ALA A 180 11.28 -16.36 -9.03
N LEU A 181 10.99 -15.79 -7.85
CA LEU A 181 9.99 -16.32 -6.92
C LEU A 181 8.55 -15.90 -7.28
N LEU A 182 8.37 -14.78 -7.96
CA LEU A 182 7.05 -14.24 -8.36
C LEU A 182 6.59 -14.72 -9.75
N GLU A 183 7.50 -15.20 -10.60
CA GLU A 183 7.19 -15.79 -11.92
C GLU A 183 6.82 -17.29 -11.86
N LYS A 184 6.74 -17.88 -10.65
CA LYS A 184 6.33 -19.27 -10.40
C LYS A 184 4.99 -19.33 -9.69
#